data_AF-A0A382X9G5-F1
#
_entry.id   AF-A0A382X9G5-F1
#
_cell.length_a   1.000
_cell.length_b   1.000
_cell.length_c   1.000
_cell.angle_alpha   90.00
_cell.angle_beta   90.00
_cell.angle_gamma   90.00
#
_symmetry.space_group_name_H-M   'P 1'
#
loop_
_entity.id
_entity.type
_entity.pdbx_description
1 polymer ?
#
loop_
_entity_poly.entity_id
_entity_poly.type
_entity_poly.pdbx_seq_one_letter_code
_entity_poly.pdbx_strand_id
1 'polypeptide(L)'
;IAGVLELDRPPDLYRSLAYFPKFLGHVWAEIRELQAYPEFRRRARALYYYSKSGSRFLASPLSANNLVLGRLGITADSISKIRECLEEELLQTATMMMHVEAMRLAIGINTREVVNK
;
A
#
# COMPACT_ATOMS: atom_id res chain seq x y z
N ILE A 1 -1.82 14.98 -5.62
CA ILE A 1 -1.58 13.55 -5.27
C ILE A 1 -2.63 13.08 -4.27
N ALA A 2 -2.64 13.58 -3.02
CA ALA A 2 -3.61 13.17 -2.00
C ALA A 2 -5.08 13.22 -2.46
N GLY A 3 -5.52 14.35 -3.03
CA GLY A 3 -6.89 14.49 -3.54
C GLY A 3 -7.27 13.59 -4.72
N VAL A 4 -6.30 13.10 -5.51
CA VAL A 4 -6.57 12.12 -6.59
C VAL A 4 -6.69 10.70 -6.02
N LEU A 5 -6.04 10.45 -4.88
CA LEU A 5 -6.13 9.17 -4.17
C LEU A 5 -7.27 9.16 -3.14
N GLU A 6 -8.05 10.24 -3.05
CA GLU A 6 -9.11 10.43 -2.04
C GLU A 6 -8.57 10.30 -0.60
N LEU A 7 -7.41 10.90 -0.35
CA LEU A 7 -6.69 10.86 0.92
C LEU A 7 -6.55 12.23 1.56
N ASP A 8 -6.56 12.27 2.89
CA ASP A 8 -6.33 13.48 3.69
C ASP A 8 -4.90 14.03 3.54
N ARG A 9 -3.93 13.15 3.29
CA ARG A 9 -2.51 13.51 3.15
C ARG A 9 -1.82 12.72 2.04
N PRO A 10 -0.79 13.28 1.39
CA PRO A 10 0.01 12.53 0.44
C PRO A 10 0.66 11.34 1.14
N PRO A 11 0.58 10.13 0.57
CA PRO A 11 1.19 8.97 1.21
C PRO A 11 2.71 9.05 1.31
N ASP A 12 3.26 8.34 2.28
CA ASP A 12 4.68 8.42 2.63
C ASP A 12 5.62 8.04 1.48
N LEU A 13 5.21 7.10 0.62
CA LEU A 13 5.99 6.72 -0.58
C LEU A 13 6.11 7.86 -1.61
N TYR A 14 5.12 8.74 -1.73
CA TYR A 14 5.25 9.93 -2.59
C TYR A 14 5.99 11.05 -1.87
N ARG A 15 5.83 11.15 -0.55
CA ARG A 15 6.55 12.12 0.26
C ARG A 15 8.06 11.87 0.23
N SER A 16 8.50 10.61 0.21
CA SER A 16 9.92 10.28 0.05
C SER A 16 10.49 10.68 -1.31
N LEU A 17 9.65 10.73 -2.36
CA LEU A 17 10.03 11.20 -3.69
C LEU A 17 9.90 12.72 -3.88
N ALA A 18 9.34 13.43 -2.90
CA ALA A 18 9.15 14.88 -2.98
C ALA A 18 10.48 15.66 -3.05
N TYR A 19 11.60 15.05 -2.63
CA TYR A 19 12.95 15.59 -2.84
C TYR A 19 13.32 15.75 -4.33
N PHE A 20 12.65 15.04 -5.23
CA PHE A 20 12.85 15.09 -6.68
C PHE A 20 11.59 15.61 -7.39
N PRO A 21 11.20 16.89 -7.19
CA PRO A 21 9.88 17.39 -7.58
C PRO A 21 9.65 17.39 -9.09
N LYS A 22 10.70 17.63 -9.90
CA LYS A 22 10.60 17.56 -11.38
C LYS A 22 10.31 16.15 -11.86
N PHE A 23 11.01 15.17 -11.30
CA PHE A 23 10.79 13.76 -11.60
C PHE A 23 9.38 13.33 -11.19
N LEU A 24 9.00 13.61 -9.94
CA LEU A 24 7.69 13.26 -9.43
C LEU A 24 6.57 13.91 -10.25
N GLY A 25 6.72 15.17 -10.65
CA GLY A 25 5.76 15.87 -11.50
C GLY A 25 5.56 15.20 -12.86
N HIS A 26 6.65 14.85 -13.55
CA HIS A 26 6.59 14.15 -14.83
C HIS A 26 5.96 12.76 -14.71
N VAL A 27 6.44 11.95 -13.77
CA VAL A 27 5.94 10.59 -13.62
C VAL A 27 4.50 10.59 -13.14
N TRP A 28 4.12 11.49 -12.24
CA TRP A 28 2.75 11.60 -11.75
C TRP A 28 1.74 11.88 -12.86
N ALA A 29 2.10 12.69 -13.86
CA ALA A 29 1.24 12.96 -15.01
C ALA A 29 0.89 11.66 -15.78
N GLU A 30 1.83 10.74 -15.86
CA GLU A 30 1.65 9.44 -16.54
C GLU A 30 0.91 8.43 -15.66
N ILE A 31 1.28 8.33 -14.38
CA ILE A 31 0.79 7.24 -13.54
C ILE A 31 -0.58 7.50 -12.89
N ARG A 32 -1.01 8.75 -12.74
CA ARG A 32 -2.26 9.08 -12.04
C ARG A 32 -3.49 8.44 -12.70
N GLU A 33 -3.44 8.25 -14.02
CA GLU A 33 -4.53 7.66 -14.80
C GLU A 33 -4.52 6.13 -14.75
N LEU A 34 -3.45 5.49 -14.23
CA LEU A 34 -3.33 4.03 -14.19
C LEU A 34 -4.50 3.37 -13.43
N GLN A 35 -5.09 4.07 -12.46
CA GLN A 35 -6.27 3.59 -11.75
C GLN A 35 -7.48 3.37 -12.66
N ALA A 36 -7.58 4.07 -13.80
CA ALA A 36 -8.64 3.87 -14.79
C ALA A 36 -8.48 2.55 -15.57
N TYR A 37 -7.28 1.96 -15.58
CA TYR A 37 -6.99 0.74 -16.34
C TYR A 37 -7.38 -0.53 -15.55
N PRO A 38 -8.24 -1.40 -16.09
CA PRO A 38 -8.71 -2.61 -15.39
C PRO A 38 -7.59 -3.55 -14.94
N GLU A 39 -6.56 -3.72 -15.79
CA GLU A 39 -5.41 -4.58 -15.51
C GLU A 39 -4.58 -4.10 -14.33
N PHE A 40 -4.41 -2.78 -14.20
CA PHE A 40 -3.73 -2.18 -13.07
C PHE A 40 -4.50 -2.43 -11.77
N ARG A 41 -5.82 -2.17 -11.76
CA ARG A 41 -6.68 -2.45 -10.60
C ARG A 41 -6.66 -3.94 -10.22
N ARG A 42 -6.67 -4.84 -11.20
CA ARG A 42 -6.60 -6.28 -10.98
C ARG A 42 -5.30 -6.67 -10.27
N ARG A 43 -4.15 -6.15 -10.72
CA ARG A 43 -2.84 -6.42 -10.09
C ARG A 43 -2.73 -5.84 -8.69
N ALA A 44 -3.19 -4.61 -8.47
CA ALA A 44 -3.23 -4.01 -7.14
C ALA A 44 -4.08 -4.84 -6.16
N ARG A 45 -5.27 -5.30 -6.59
CA ARG A 45 -6.12 -6.21 -5.79
C ARG A 45 -5.45 -7.56 -5.53
N ALA A 46 -4.77 -8.13 -6.54
CA ALA A 46 -4.04 -9.38 -6.37
C ALA A 46 -2.94 -9.23 -5.31
N LEU A 47 -2.18 -8.13 -5.32
CA LEU A 47 -1.18 -7.83 -4.30
C LEU A 47 -1.81 -7.68 -2.91
N TYR A 48 -2.94 -6.98 -2.79
CA TYR A 48 -3.69 -6.87 -1.53
C TYR A 48 -4.06 -8.25 -0.97
N TYR A 49 -4.69 -9.12 -1.78
CA TYR A 49 -5.13 -10.44 -1.32
C TYR A 49 -3.95 -11.38 -1.05
N TYR A 50 -2.87 -11.27 -1.82
CA TYR A 50 -1.64 -12.01 -1.58
C TYR A 50 -1.04 -11.65 -0.22
N SER A 51 -0.88 -10.36 0.07
CA SER A 51 -0.36 -9.88 1.35
C SER A 51 -1.27 -10.25 2.53
N LYS A 52 -2.59 -10.09 2.39
CA LYS A 52 -3.58 -10.46 3.41
C LYS A 52 -3.59 -11.97 3.71
N SER A 53 -3.42 -12.80 2.69
CA SER A 53 -3.36 -14.25 2.87
C SER A 53 -2.02 -14.69 3.45
N GLY A 54 -0.92 -14.08 2.98
CA GLY A 54 0.44 -14.37 3.41
C GLY A 54 0.70 -14.04 4.88
N SER A 55 0.05 -13.01 5.43
CA SER A 55 0.19 -12.63 6.84
C SER A 55 -0.24 -13.71 7.84
N ARG A 56 -0.98 -14.73 7.39
CA ARG A 56 -1.32 -15.91 8.20
C ARG A 56 -0.12 -16.81 8.47
N PHE A 57 0.92 -16.70 7.66
CA PHE A 57 2.11 -17.56 7.68
C PHE A 57 3.36 -16.79 8.15
N LEU A 58 3.18 -15.72 8.93
CA LEU A 58 4.30 -15.02 9.54
C LEU A 58 5.13 -15.98 10.40
N ALA A 59 6.46 -15.87 10.29
CA ALA A 59 7.40 -16.72 11.02
C ALA A 59 7.20 -16.65 12.54
N SER A 60 6.79 -15.48 13.04
CA SER A 60 6.33 -15.30 14.41
C SER A 60 4.86 -14.88 14.40
N PRO A 61 3.95 -15.66 15.01
CA PRO A 61 2.55 -15.27 15.13
C PRO A 61 2.40 -13.97 15.92
N LEU A 62 1.51 -13.09 15.47
CA LEU A 62 1.14 -11.88 16.20
C LEU A 62 -0.01 -12.19 17.18
N SER A 63 0.18 -11.92 18.47
CA SER A 63 -0.86 -12.07 19.49
C SER A 63 -1.84 -10.89 19.50
N ALA A 64 -2.51 -10.65 18.37
CA ALA A 64 -3.41 -9.51 18.17
C ALA A 64 -4.88 -9.94 17.95
N ASN A 65 -5.31 -11.06 18.54
CA ASN A 65 -6.71 -11.51 18.45
C ASN A 65 -7.61 -10.77 19.45
N ASN A 66 -8.92 -10.81 19.22
CA ASN A 66 -9.92 -10.07 20.02
C ASN A 66 -9.84 -10.37 21.53
N LEU A 67 -9.51 -11.60 21.94
CA LEU A 67 -9.38 -11.96 23.35
C LEU A 67 -8.17 -11.26 23.99
N VAL A 68 -7.02 -11.27 23.31
CA VAL A 68 -5.80 -10.61 23.80
C VAL A 68 -5.99 -9.10 23.85
N LEU A 69 -6.54 -8.51 22.78
CA LEU A 69 -6.81 -7.07 22.73
C LEU A 69 -7.83 -6.64 23.80
N GLY A 70 -8.86 -7.46 24.04
CA GLY A 70 -9.84 -7.20 25.09
C GLY A 70 -9.24 -7.25 26.50
N ARG A 71 -8.30 -8.17 26.77
CA ARG A 71 -7.56 -8.21 28.05
C ARG A 71 -6.67 -6.97 28.26
N LEU A 72 -6.25 -6.33 27.18
CA LEU A 72 -5.51 -5.05 27.20
C LEU A 72 -6.44 -3.83 27.31
N GLY A 73 -7.75 -4.03 27.46
CA GLY A 73 -8.73 -2.95 27.60
C GLY A 73 -9.18 -2.32 26.27
N ILE A 74 -8.83 -2.91 25.13
CA ILE A 74 -9.32 -2.42 23.83
C ILE A 74 -10.75 -2.87 23.62
N THR A 75 -11.64 -1.92 23.35
CA THR A 75 -13.07 -2.18 23.18
C THR A 75 -13.36 -2.81 21.81
N ALA A 76 -14.47 -3.55 21.71
CA ALA A 76 -14.90 -4.15 20.45
C ALA A 76 -15.14 -3.09 19.34
N ASP A 77 -15.67 -1.92 19.71
CA ASP A 77 -15.86 -0.78 18.80
C ASP A 77 -14.52 -0.27 18.25
N SER A 78 -13.51 -0.11 19.12
CA SER A 78 -12.17 0.28 18.70
C SER A 78 -11.53 -0.78 17.79
N ILE A 79 -11.71 -2.06 18.09
CA ILE A 79 -11.22 -3.15 17.24
C ILE A 79 -11.87 -3.10 15.85
N SER A 80 -13.18 -2.81 15.75
CA SER A 80 -13.86 -2.68 14.45
C SER A 80 -13.28 -1.54 13.63
N LYS A 81 -13.17 -0.35 14.23
CA LYS A 81 -12.60 0.84 13.57
C LYS A 81 -11.17 0.62 13.10
N ILE A 82 -10.34 -0.05 13.92
CA ILE A 82 -8.97 -0.41 13.54
C ILE A 82 -8.97 -1.35 12.32
N ARG A 83 -9.88 -2.34 12.27
CA ARG A 83 -9.97 -3.26 11.14
C ARG A 83 -10.38 -2.56 9.86
N GLU A 84 -11.39 -1.70 9.91
CA GLU A 84 -11.84 -0.89 8.78
C GLU A 84 -10.70 -0.03 8.24
N CYS A 85 -10.03 0.72 9.12
CA CYS A 85 -8.85 1.52 8.76
C CYS A 85 -7.74 0.67 8.12
N LEU A 86 -7.43 -0.51 8.68
CA LEU A 86 -6.41 -1.41 8.11
C LEU A 86 -6.82 -1.91 6.71
N GLU A 87 -8.10 -2.23 6.49
CA GLU A 87 -8.55 -2.72 5.18
C GLU A 87 -8.45 -1.64 4.10
N GLU A 88 -8.80 -0.40 4.43
CA GLU A 88 -8.67 0.77 3.53
C GLU A 88 -7.19 1.06 3.21
N GLU A 89 -6.36 1.19 4.24
CA GLU A 89 -4.94 1.53 4.12
C GLU A 89 -4.15 0.46 3.36
N LEU A 90 -4.46 -0.84 3.56
CA LEU A 90 -3.79 -1.94 2.87
C LEU A 90 -4.04 -1.91 1.36
N LEU A 91 -5.27 -1.62 0.92
CA LEU A 91 -5.59 -1.56 -0.51
C LEU A 91 -4.92 -0.37 -1.19
N GLN A 92 -4.91 0.78 -0.50
CA GLN A 92 -4.21 1.96 -0.97
C GLN A 92 -2.70 1.68 -1.06
N THR A 93 -2.11 1.05 -0.04
CA THR A 93 -0.70 0.63 -0.04
C THR A 93 -0.37 -0.25 -1.24
N ALA A 94 -1.19 -1.26 -1.53
CA ALA A 94 -0.97 -2.12 -2.69
C ALA A 94 -1.01 -1.32 -4.01
N THR A 95 -1.92 -0.36 -4.14
CA THR A 95 -2.01 0.54 -5.29
C THR A 95 -0.75 1.41 -5.42
N MET A 96 -0.24 1.93 -4.31
CA MET A 96 0.98 2.74 -4.30
C MET A 96 2.22 1.95 -4.66
N MET A 97 2.34 0.71 -4.18
CA MET A 97 3.44 -0.17 -4.57
C MET A 97 3.45 -0.39 -6.09
N MET A 98 2.28 -0.54 -6.70
CA MET A 98 2.16 -0.64 -8.17
C MET A 98 2.58 0.65 -8.88
N HIS A 99 2.26 1.83 -8.33
CA HIS A 99 2.74 3.10 -8.87
C HIS A 99 4.26 3.22 -8.76
N VAL A 100 4.85 2.93 -7.60
CA VAL A 100 6.31 2.93 -7.41
C VAL A 100 7.01 1.99 -8.38
N GLU A 101 6.44 0.80 -8.61
CA GLU A 101 6.97 -0.14 -9.60
C GLU A 101 6.91 0.45 -11.03
N ALA A 102 5.82 1.14 -11.39
CA ALA A 102 5.75 1.85 -12.67
C ALA A 102 6.82 2.96 -12.77
N MET A 103 7.04 3.72 -11.69
CA MET A 103 8.09 4.75 -11.66
C MET A 103 9.48 4.14 -11.83
N ARG A 104 9.76 3.02 -11.15
CA ARG A 104 11.01 2.27 -11.21
C ARG A 104 11.31 1.81 -12.64
N LEU A 105 10.31 1.26 -13.32
CA LEU A 105 10.43 0.86 -14.73
C LEU A 105 10.66 2.06 -15.65
N ALA A 106 10.00 3.19 -15.39
CA ALA A 106 10.15 4.41 -16.19
C ALA A 106 11.58 5.00 -16.15
N ILE A 107 12.30 4.83 -15.04
CA ILE A 107 13.71 5.23 -14.91
C ILE A 107 14.70 4.16 -15.41
N GLY A 108 14.21 3.13 -16.11
CA GLY A 108 15.03 2.10 -16.74
C GLY A 108 15.53 1.01 -15.79
N ILE A 109 15.10 1.01 -14.52
CA ILE A 109 15.44 -0.06 -13.57
C ILE A 109 14.45 -1.21 -13.81
N ASN A 110 14.88 -2.20 -14.59
CA ASN A 110 14.09 -3.35 -14.97
C ASN A 110 14.52 -4.66 -14.28
N THR A 111 15.68 -4.67 -13.62
CA THR A 111 16.17 -5.78 -12.80
C THR A 111 15.32 -5.91 -11.53
N ARG A 112 14.85 -7.12 -11.25
CA ARG A 112 14.20 -7.40 -9.96
C ARG A 112 15.29 -7.53 -8.90
N GLU A 113 15.31 -6.61 -7.95
CA GLU A 113 16.11 -6.80 -6.74
C GLU A 113 15.43 -7.88 -5.90
N VAL A 114 15.96 -9.09 -5.99
CA VAL A 114 15.60 -10.17 -5.08
C VAL A 114 16.54 -10.04 -3.89
N VAL A 115 15.99 -10.01 -2.68
CA VAL A 115 16.81 -10.08 -1.45
C VAL A 115 17.56 -11.41 -1.51
N ASN A 116 18.84 -11.34 -1.88
CA ASN A 116 19.74 -12.48 -1.78
C ASN A 116 20.13 -12.60 -0.31
N LYS A 117 20.01 -13.82 0.23
CA LYS A 117 20.43 -14.16 1.59
C LYS A 117 21.92 -13.92 1.77
#